data_AF-A0A9W9YQB0-F1
#
_entry.id   AF-A0A9W9YQB0-F1
#
_cell.length_a   1.000
_cell.length_b   1.000
_cell.length_c   1.000
_cell.angle_alpha   90.00
_cell.angle_beta   90.00
_cell.angle_gamma   90.00
#
_symmetry.space_group_name_H-M   'P 1'
#
loop_
_entity.id
_entity.type
_entity.pdbx_description
1 polymer ?
#
loop_
_entity_poly.entity_id
_entity_poly.type
_entity_poly.pdbx_seq_one_letter_code
_entity_poly.pdbx_strand_id
1 'polypeptide(L)'
;MDEIHQQILQEHWSTLKEKLEPLSVLKHLTERGVLDQVDQQNIENKVEPLLMSEGLLHILCGNENKPNAFVEFLNALEKVALEKEQPCLICLLRRAGKYS
;
A
#
# COMPACT_ATOMS: atom_id res chain seq x y z
N MET A 1 5.21 -10.93 4.70
CA MET A 1 5.02 -9.72 5.54
C MET A 1 4.71 -10.19 6.96
N ASP A 2 5.37 -9.66 7.98
CA ASP A 2 5.17 -10.10 9.37
C ASP A 2 3.83 -9.61 9.96
N GLU A 3 3.31 -10.30 10.99
CA GLU A 3 2.04 -10.00 11.67
C GLU A 3 1.96 -8.53 12.14
N ILE A 4 3.07 -7.97 12.62
CA ILE A 4 3.18 -6.58 13.03
C ILE A 4 2.85 -5.62 11.88
N HIS A 5 3.44 -5.85 10.71
CA HIS A 5 3.23 -5.01 9.53
C HIS A 5 1.78 -5.10 9.05
N GLN A 6 1.18 -6.29 9.10
CA GLN A 6 -0.24 -6.48 8.82
C GLN A 6 -1.12 -5.73 9.83
N GLN A 7 -0.77 -5.77 11.11
CA GLN A 7 -1.50 -5.09 12.17
C GLN A 7 -1.48 -3.57 11.97
N ILE A 8 -0.32 -2.99 11.63
CA ILE A 8 -0.19 -1.56 11.31
C ILE A 8 -1.07 -1.18 10.09
N LEU A 9 -1.10 -2.01 9.06
CA LEU A 9 -1.98 -1.79 7.89
C LEU A 9 -3.45 -1.87 8.28
N GLN A 10 -3.83 -2.80 9.16
CA GLN A 10 -5.20 -2.94 9.64
C GLN A 10 -5.62 -1.75 10.52
N GLU A 11 -4.77 -1.27 11.41
CA GLU A 11 -5.05 -0.10 12.25
C GLU A 11 -5.30 1.17 11.41
N HIS A 12 -4.58 1.31 10.30
CA HIS A 12 -4.71 2.46 9.40
C HIS A 12 -5.57 2.17 8.17
N TRP A 13 -6.25 1.02 8.11
CA TRP A 13 -6.92 0.52 6.91
C TRP A 13 -7.95 1.51 6.35
N SER A 14 -8.81 2.06 7.21
CA SER A 14 -9.84 3.01 6.79
C SER A 14 -9.23 4.29 6.21
N THR A 15 -8.20 4.82 6.86
CA THR A 15 -7.52 6.04 6.40
C THR A 15 -6.76 5.80 5.10
N LEU A 16 -6.13 4.63 4.97
CA LEU A 16 -5.46 4.22 3.75
C LEU A 16 -6.49 4.10 2.64
N LYS A 17 -7.56 3.31 2.82
CA LYS A 17 -8.58 3.10 1.80
C LYS A 17 -9.12 4.41 1.20
N GLU A 18 -9.37 5.42 2.02
CA GLU A 18 -9.93 6.71 1.58
C GLU A 18 -8.90 7.66 0.93
N LYS A 19 -7.64 7.61 1.36
CA LYS A 19 -6.62 8.58 0.94
C LYS A 19 -5.53 8.01 0.04
N LEU A 20 -5.50 6.69 -0.14
CA LEU A 20 -4.57 6.03 -1.04
C LEU A 20 -4.85 6.46 -2.48
N GLU A 21 -3.79 6.66 -3.24
CA GLU A 21 -3.87 6.76 -4.69
C GLU A 21 -3.50 5.40 -5.28
N PRO A 22 -4.49 4.52 -5.49
CA PRO A 22 -4.22 3.12 -5.79
C PRO A 22 -3.42 2.95 -7.07
N LEU A 23 -3.66 3.75 -8.12
CA LEU A 23 -2.93 3.64 -9.39
C LEU A 23 -1.45 3.98 -9.25
N SER A 24 -1.11 5.04 -8.52
CA SER A 24 0.28 5.46 -8.30
C SER A 24 1.03 4.44 -7.44
N VAL A 25 0.37 3.94 -6.39
CA VAL A 25 0.94 2.90 -5.53
C VAL A 25 1.08 1.58 -6.29
N LEU A 26 0.07 1.19 -7.06
CA LEU A 26 0.07 0.00 -7.89
C LEU A 26 1.23 0.01 -8.87
N LYS A 27 1.40 1.11 -9.61
CA LYS A 27 2.50 1.28 -10.56
C LYS A 27 3.86 1.10 -9.87
N HIS A 28 4.07 1.71 -8.71
CA HIS A 28 5.31 1.57 -7.97
C HIS A 28 5.58 0.12 -7.54
N LEU A 29 4.56 -0.55 -7.01
CA LEU A 29 4.68 -1.92 -6.54
C LEU A 29 4.93 -2.90 -7.69
N THR A 30 4.31 -2.69 -8.86
CA THR A 30 4.62 -3.48 -10.07
C THR A 30 6.05 -3.21 -10.56
N GLU A 31 6.48 -1.94 -10.64
CA GLU A 31 7.85 -1.56 -11.04
C GLU A 31 8.92 -2.20 -10.14
N ARG A 32 8.58 -2.42 -8.86
CA ARG A 32 9.43 -3.05 -7.86
C ARG A 32 9.34 -4.57 -7.82
N GLY A 33 8.48 -5.17 -8.65
CA GLY A 33 8.23 -6.62 -8.68
C GLY A 33 7.51 -7.14 -7.43
N VAL A 34 6.85 -6.26 -6.67
CA VAL A 34 6.02 -6.64 -5.52
C VAL A 34 4.65 -7.11 -5.98
N LEU A 35 4.13 -6.59 -7.10
CA LEU A 35 2.88 -7.06 -7.70
C LEU A 35 3.16 -7.60 -9.09
N ASP A 36 2.50 -8.70 -9.43
CA ASP A 36 2.60 -9.30 -10.76
C ASP A 36 1.62 -8.63 -11.72
N GLN A 37 1.82 -8.81 -13.03
CA GLN A 37 0.95 -8.21 -14.05
C GLN A 37 -0.53 -8.61 -13.90
N VAL A 38 -0.79 -9.80 -13.35
CA VAL A 38 -2.14 -10.29 -13.05
C VAL A 38 -2.76 -9.51 -11.90
N ASP A 39 -2.02 -9.26 -10.83
CA ASP A 39 -2.47 -8.44 -9.69
C ASP A 39 -2.76 -7.02 -10.14
N GLN A 40 -1.89 -6.47 -11.00
CA GLN A 40 -2.08 -5.15 -11.59
C GLN A 40 -3.40 -5.08 -12.36
N GLN A 41 -3.63 -5.98 -13.31
CA GLN A 41 -4.87 -5.99 -14.09
C GLN A 41 -6.11 -6.19 -13.21
N ASN A 42 -6.04 -7.05 -12.19
CA ASN A 42 -7.15 -7.27 -11.26
C ASN A 42 -7.52 -6.00 -10.48
N ILE A 43 -6.54 -5.16 -10.14
CA ILE A 43 -6.78 -3.89 -9.46
C ILE A 43 -7.27 -2.84 -10.47
N GLU A 44 -6.63 -2.71 -11.64
CA GLU A 44 -7.03 -1.75 -12.69
C GLU A 44 -8.44 -2.00 -13.24
N ASN A 45 -8.91 -3.25 -13.23
CA ASN A 45 -10.27 -3.61 -13.64
C ASN A 45 -11.36 -3.14 -12.67
N LYS A 46 -11.01 -2.68 -11.46
CA LYS A 46 -12.00 -2.16 -10.51
C LYS A 46 -12.35 -0.72 -10.88
N VAL A 47 -13.64 -0.40 -11.01
CA VAL A 47 -14.07 0.94 -11.45
C VAL A 47 -13.88 2.00 -10.35
N GLU A 48 -14.04 1.61 -9.08
CA GLU A 48 -14.01 2.56 -7.96
C GLU A 48 -12.63 2.62 -7.29
N PRO A 49 -12.05 3.81 -7.09
CA PRO A 49 -10.77 3.97 -6.40
C PRO A 49 -10.73 3.34 -5.01
N LEU A 50 -11.84 3.40 -4.26
CA LEU A 50 -11.98 2.74 -2.95
C LEU A 50 -11.81 1.23 -3.04
N LEU A 51 -12.38 0.60 -4.07
CA LEU A 51 -12.27 -0.85 -4.29
C LEU A 51 -10.87 -1.22 -4.78
N MET A 52 -10.23 -0.37 -5.59
CA MET A 52 -8.84 -0.55 -5.99
C MET A 52 -7.92 -0.53 -4.77
N SER A 53 -8.05 0.49 -3.92
CA SER A 53 -7.27 0.62 -2.68
C SER A 53 -7.46 -0.57 -1.75
N GLU A 54 -8.71 -1.01 -1.56
CA GLU A 54 -9.02 -2.18 -0.74
C GLU A 54 -8.42 -3.46 -1.33
N GLY A 55 -8.54 -3.66 -2.64
CA GLY A 55 -7.93 -4.80 -3.32
C GLY A 55 -6.42 -4.83 -3.17
N LEU A 56 -5.78 -3.67 -3.31
CA LEU A 56 -4.33 -3.50 -3.18
C LEU A 56 -3.85 -3.85 -1.76
N LEU A 57 -4.54 -3.34 -0.73
CA LEU A 57 -4.26 -3.71 0.67
C LEU A 57 -4.47 -5.20 0.94
N HIS A 58 -5.52 -5.81 0.36
CA HIS A 58 -5.78 -7.24 0.47
C HIS A 58 -4.65 -8.10 -0.12
N ILE A 59 -4.15 -7.73 -1.30
CA ILE A 59 -3.06 -8.47 -1.96
C ILE A 59 -1.75 -8.32 -1.18
N LEU A 60 -1.48 -7.13 -0.62
CA LEU A 60 -0.31 -6.88 0.20
C LEU A 60 -0.34 -7.68 1.51
N CYS A 61 -1.47 -7.73 2.21
CA CYS A 61 -1.61 -8.52 3.43
C CYS A 61 -1.63 -10.03 3.16
N GLY A 62 -2.18 -10.48 2.04
CA GLY A 62 -2.29 -11.90 1.69
C GLY A 62 -1.03 -12.55 1.13
N ASN A 63 -0.01 -11.77 0.75
CA ASN A 63 1.24 -12.29 0.20
C ASN A 63 2.32 -12.44 1.27
N GLU A 64 2.25 -13.54 2.03
CA GLU A 64 3.25 -13.92 3.04
C GLU A 64 4.67 -14.04 2.43
N ASN A 65 4.76 -14.41 1.16
CA ASN A 65 6.01 -14.62 0.40
C ASN A 65 6.76 -13.33 0.01
N LYS A 66 6.25 -12.14 0.33
CA LYS A 66 6.86 -10.86 -0.06
C LYS A 66 7.30 -10.10 1.19
N PRO A 67 8.47 -10.42 1.80
CA PRO A 67 8.94 -9.79 3.03
C PRO A 67 9.13 -8.27 2.89
N ASN A 68 9.49 -7.81 1.69
CA ASN A 68 9.71 -6.38 1.41
C ASN A 68 8.44 -5.63 0.96
N ALA A 69 7.28 -6.30 0.84
CA ALA A 69 6.07 -5.68 0.32
C ALA A 69 5.61 -4.48 1.16
N PHE A 70 5.75 -4.58 2.49
CA PHE A 70 5.40 -3.49 3.40
C PHE A 70 6.32 -2.28 3.19
N VAL A 71 7.63 -2.50 3.08
CA VAL A 71 8.62 -1.44 2.88
C VAL A 71 8.41 -0.74 1.54
N GLU A 72 8.20 -1.51 0.47
CA GLU A 72 7.93 -0.93 -0.85
C GLU A 72 6.57 -0.23 -0.91
N PHE A 73 5.57 -0.70 -0.17
CA PHE A 73 4.30 0.01 0.00
C PHE A 73 4.49 1.35 0.72
N LEU A 74 5.29 1.39 1.79
CA LEU A 74 5.64 2.64 2.46
C LEU A 74 6.43 3.57 1.56
N ASN A 75 7.35 3.05 0.74
CA ASN A 75 8.10 3.85 -0.24
C ASN A 75 7.18 4.41 -1.33
N ALA A 76 6.22 3.61 -1.81
CA ALA A 76 5.21 4.04 -2.77
C ALA A 76 4.35 5.17 -2.19
N LEU A 77 3.91 5.01 -0.94
CA LEU A 77 3.19 6.05 -0.20
C LEU A 77 4.04 7.30 -0.01
N GLU A 78 5.33 7.14 0.32
CA GLU A 78 6.27 8.24 0.49
C GLU A 78 6.38 9.06 -0.79
N LYS A 79 6.53 8.36 -1.93
CA LYS A 79 6.59 8.98 -3.25
C LYS A 79 5.30 9.73 -3.59
N VAL A 80 4.13 9.10 -3.39
CA VAL A 80 2.83 9.73 -3.66
C VAL A 80 2.61 10.97 -2.79
N ALA A 81 2.92 10.90 -1.50
CA ALA A 81 2.72 12.04 -0.62
C ALA A 81 3.77 13.15 -0.79
N LEU A 82 4.97 12.84 -1.30
CA LEU A 82 5.92 13.84 -1.82
C LEU A 82 5.39 14.53 -3.08
N GLU A 83 4.83 13.76 -4.02
CA GLU A 83 4.28 14.28 -5.29
C GLU A 83 3.00 15.10 -5.09
N LYS A 84 2.22 14.83 -4.02
CA LYS A 84 0.95 15.50 -3.72
C LYS A 84 0.97 16.44 -2.52
N GLU A 85 2.13 16.72 -1.93
CA GLU A 85 2.28 17.54 -0.71
C GLU A 85 1.38 17.08 0.46
N GLN A 86 1.22 15.76 0.66
CA GLN A 86 0.41 15.15 1.73
C GLN A 86 1.27 14.40 2.78
N PRO A 87 2.20 15.06 3.49
CA PRO A 87 3.19 14.40 4.36
C PRO A 87 2.58 13.62 5.54
N CYS A 88 1.35 13.94 5.95
CA CYS A 88 0.74 13.43 7.19
C CYS A 88 0.50 11.91 7.18
N LEU A 89 0.25 11.29 6.02
CA LEU A 89 -0.04 9.85 5.91
C LEU A 89 1.21 8.98 6.15
N ILE A 90 2.35 9.42 5.62
CA ILE A 90 3.64 8.74 5.81
C ILE A 90 4.08 8.88 7.26
N CYS A 91 3.90 10.06 7.87
CA CYS A 91 4.25 10.31 9.26
C CYS A 91 3.52 9.36 10.23
N LEU A 92 2.26 9.04 9.96
CA LEU A 92 1.47 8.10 10.76
C LEU A 92 2.03 6.68 10.66
N LEU A 93 2.21 6.18 9.43
CA LEU A 93 2.67 4.81 9.20
C LEU A 93 4.13 4.56 9.60
N ARG A 94 5.03 5.53 9.34
CA ARG A 94 6.45 5.43 9.68
C ARG A 94 6.68 5.53 11.19
N ARG A 95 5.79 6.22 11.91
CA ARG A 95 5.79 6.25 13.38
C ARG A 95 5.28 4.91 13.93
N ALA A 96 4.25 4.31 13.33
CA ALA A 96 3.77 2.99 13.73
C ALA A 96 4.83 1.89 13.48
N GLY A 97 5.49 1.88 12.31
CA GLY A 97 6.49 0.86 11.95
C GLY A 97 7.89 1.02 12.57
N LYS A 98 8.17 2.11 13.31
CA LYS A 98 9.46 2.31 14.01
C LYS A 98 9.47 1.77 15.45
N TYR A 99 8.32 1.42 16.01
CA TYR A 99 8.18 0.90 17.38
C TYR A 99 7.93 -0.61 17.42
N SER A 100 8.29 -1.31 16.34
CA SER A 100 8.11 -2.75 16.19
C SER A 100 9.44 -3.45 15.92
#